data_AF-A0A914VZ40-F1
#
_entry.id   AF-A0A914VZ40-F1
#
_cell.length_a   1.000
_cell.length_b   1.000
_cell.length_c   1.000
_cell.angle_alpha   90.00
_cell.angle_beta   90.00
_cell.angle_gamma   90.00
#
_symmetry.space_group_name_H-M   'P 1'
#
loop_
_entity.id
_entity.type
_entity.pdbx_description
1 polymer ?
#
loop_
_entity_poly.entity_id
_entity_poly.type
_entity_poly.pdbx_seq_one_letter_code
_entity_poly.pdbx_strand_id
1 'polypeptide(L)'
;MVTPTLSMPKPQEKLVCGLCLWAVDAIIDILNDDAGISAGEITAIVCAADDWNLTAVICNTVVYIVAEYVIKEVEGQVLHHFHLDPEEVCEDLDFC
;
A
#
# COMPACT_ATOMS: atom_id res chain seq x y z
N MET A 1 16.53 12.24 -4.28
CA MET A 1 16.43 11.81 -2.87
C MET A 1 17.04 10.42 -2.79
N VAL A 2 17.80 10.09 -1.74
CA VAL A 2 18.34 8.73 -1.55
C VAL A 2 17.30 7.98 -0.73
N THR A 3 16.46 7.18 -1.38
CA THR A 3 15.54 6.28 -0.67
C THR A 3 16.39 5.16 -0.05
N PRO A 4 16.32 4.92 1.27
CA PRO A 4 17.07 3.82 1.87
C PRO A 4 16.51 2.48 1.39
N THR A 5 17.29 1.74 0.62
CA THR A 5 16.98 0.36 0.22
C THR A 5 16.95 -0.54 1.47
N LEU A 6 15.77 -1.01 1.84
CA LEU A 6 15.58 -1.98 2.92
C LEU A 6 15.90 -3.37 2.36
N SER A 7 17.19 -3.76 2.37
CA SER A 7 17.61 -5.13 2.06
C SER A 7 16.99 -6.11 3.07
N MET A 8 15.83 -6.67 2.69
CA MET A 8 15.11 -7.66 3.49
C MET A 8 15.58 -9.09 3.14
N PRO A 9 15.59 -10.02 4.11
CA PRO A 9 15.84 -11.42 3.83
C PRO A 9 14.79 -11.98 2.86
N LYS A 10 15.21 -12.78 1.86
CA LYS A 10 14.36 -13.39 0.82
C LYS A 10 13.02 -14.04 1.24
N PRO A 11 12.85 -14.60 2.46
CA PRO A 11 11.55 -15.10 2.91
C PRO A 11 10.56 -13.98 3.25
N GLN A 12 11.04 -12.84 3.72
CA GLN A 12 10.23 -11.68 4.09
C GLN A 12 9.92 -10.80 2.88
N GLU A 13 10.84 -10.73 1.92
CA GLU A 13 10.65 -10.05 0.63
C GLU A 13 9.37 -10.55 -0.08
N LYS A 14 9.17 -11.86 -0.19
CA LYS A 14 7.93 -12.43 -0.77
C LYS A 14 6.66 -12.12 0.02
N LEU A 15 6.77 -12.05 1.35
CA LEU A 15 5.63 -11.72 2.21
C LEU A 15 5.26 -10.24 2.08
N VAL A 16 6.26 -9.35 2.03
CA VAL A 16 6.06 -7.91 1.90
C VAL A 16 5.59 -7.54 0.50
N CYS A 17 6.18 -8.12 -0.56
CA CYS A 17 5.70 -7.96 -1.92
C CYS A 17 4.23 -8.41 -2.05
N GLY A 18 3.90 -9.61 -1.55
CA GLY A 18 2.51 -10.10 -1.58
C GLY A 18 1.53 -9.23 -0.77
N LEU A 19 1.97 -8.70 0.37
CA LEU A 19 1.20 -7.77 1.18
C LEU A 19 1.01 -6.42 0.47
N CYS A 20 2.03 -5.92 -0.22
CA CYS A 20 1.96 -4.70 -0.99
C CYS A 20 0.96 -4.83 -2.15
N LEU A 21 1.06 -5.90 -2.96
CA LEU A 21 0.15 -6.12 -4.08
C LEU A 21 -1.31 -6.14 -3.63
N TRP A 22 -1.59 -6.92 -2.57
CA TRP A 22 -2.92 -6.97 -1.97
C TRP A 22 -3.36 -5.62 -1.39
N ALA A 23 -2.45 -4.88 -0.76
CA ALA A 23 -2.75 -3.57 -0.20
C ALA A 23 -3.14 -2.56 -1.30
N VAL A 24 -2.41 -2.54 -2.42
CA VAL A 24 -2.72 -1.64 -3.55
C VAL A 24 -4.15 -1.88 -4.03
N ASP A 25 -4.53 -3.13 -4.32
CA ASP A 25 -5.89 -3.47 -4.74
C ASP A 25 -6.95 -3.00 -3.72
N ALA A 26 -6.74 -3.30 -2.44
CA ALA A 26 -7.67 -2.93 -1.38
C ALA A 26 -7.80 -1.40 -1.23
N ILE A 27 -6.69 -0.66 -1.36
CA ILE A 27 -6.65 0.80 -1.27
C ILE A 27 -7.39 1.42 -2.46
N ILE A 28 -7.20 0.89 -3.67
CA ILE A 28 -7.88 1.37 -4.89
C ILE A 28 -9.39 1.22 -4.75
N ASP A 29 -9.87 0.07 -4.28
CA ASP A 29 -11.29 -0.17 -4.04
C ASP A 29 -11.86 0.84 -3.02
N ILE A 30 -11.13 1.08 -1.91
CA ILE A 30 -11.56 2.04 -0.89
C ILE A 30 -11.59 3.47 -1.43
N LEU A 31 -10.60 3.89 -2.22
CA LEU A 31 -10.55 5.24 -2.80
C LEU A 31 -11.60 5.46 -3.89
N ASN A 32 -12.04 4.39 -4.57
CA ASN A 32 -13.16 4.47 -5.49
C ASN A 32 -14.49 4.74 -4.77
N ASP A 33 -14.63 4.26 -3.52
CA ASP A 33 -15.81 4.50 -2.69
C ASP A 33 -15.74 5.85 -1.92
N ASP A 34 -14.56 6.22 -1.42
CA ASP A 34 -14.32 7.47 -0.70
C ASP A 34 -12.92 8.05 -1.01
N ALA A 35 -12.85 8.93 -2.01
CA ALA A 35 -11.59 9.59 -2.39
C ALA A 35 -11.06 10.59 -1.34
N GLY A 36 -11.81 10.88 -0.26
CA GLY A 36 -11.41 11.80 0.80
C GLY A 36 -10.82 11.12 2.04
N ILE A 37 -10.77 9.79 2.06
CA ILE A 37 -10.31 9.01 3.20
C ILE A 37 -8.79 9.12 3.40
N SER A 38 -8.35 9.24 4.65
CA SER A 38 -6.92 9.36 4.95
C SER A 38 -6.19 8.02 4.89
N ALA A 39 -4.89 8.05 4.58
CA ALA A 39 -4.04 6.84 4.61
C ALA A 39 -4.12 6.09 5.96
N GLY A 40 -4.25 6.80 7.07
CA GLY A 40 -4.40 6.20 8.40
C GLY A 40 -5.74 5.47 8.58
N GLU A 41 -6.84 6.01 8.05
CA GLU A 41 -8.15 5.35 8.06
C GLU A 41 -8.16 4.12 7.15
N ILE A 42 -7.58 4.22 5.95
CA ILE A 42 -7.43 3.06 5.05
C ILE A 42 -6.63 1.97 5.75
N THR A 43 -5.49 2.32 6.34
CA THR A 43 -4.63 1.38 7.07
C THR A 43 -5.37 0.70 8.21
N ALA A 44 -6.17 1.46 8.97
CA ALA A 44 -6.98 0.89 10.04
C ALA A 44 -8.03 -0.09 9.51
N ILE A 45 -8.70 0.21 8.40
CA ILE A 45 -9.71 -0.67 7.79
C ILE A 45 -9.05 -1.96 7.28
N VAL A 46 -8.00 -1.81 6.47
CA VAL A 46 -7.29 -2.91 5.80
C VAL A 46 -6.62 -3.84 6.82
N CYS A 47 -5.95 -3.28 7.83
CA CYS A 47 -5.21 -4.07 8.82
C CYS A 47 -6.06 -4.54 10.01
N ALA A 48 -7.28 -4.03 10.21
CA ALA A 48 -8.20 -4.56 11.23
C ALA A 48 -8.95 -5.81 10.79
N ALA A 49 -8.99 -6.09 9.49
CA ALA A 49 -9.75 -7.21 8.91
C ALA A 49 -9.14 -8.59 9.17
N ASP A 50 -7.92 -8.68 9.69
CA ASP A 50 -7.15 -9.92 9.65
C ASP A 50 -6.23 -10.06 10.89
N ASP A 51 -6.09 -11.28 11.40
CA ASP A 51 -5.61 -11.64 12.75
C ASP A 51 -4.07 -11.61 12.84
N TRP A 52 -3.50 -10.51 12.35
CA TRP A 52 -2.08 -10.27 12.18
C TRP A 52 -1.37 -9.97 13.52
N ASN A 53 -1.43 -10.82 14.56
CA ASN A 53 -0.86 -10.43 15.86
C ASN A 53 0.68 -10.18 15.87
N LEU A 54 1.45 -10.78 14.95
CA LEU A 54 2.87 -10.45 14.72
C LEU A 54 3.08 -9.59 13.45
N THR A 55 2.11 -9.62 12.53
CA THR A 55 2.16 -8.97 11.22
C THR A 55 1.41 -7.63 11.22
N ALA A 56 0.76 -7.23 12.32
CA ALA A 56 -0.06 -6.02 12.37
C ALA A 56 0.84 -4.80 12.25
N VAL A 57 2.03 -4.84 12.85
CA VAL A 57 3.02 -3.77 12.69
C VAL A 57 3.50 -3.67 11.23
N ILE A 58 3.73 -4.82 10.59
CA ILE A 58 4.17 -4.89 9.19
C ILE A 58 3.03 -4.42 8.27
N CYS A 59 1.81 -4.87 8.50
CA CYS A 59 0.60 -4.42 7.81
C CYS A 59 0.42 -2.91 7.95
N ASN A 60 0.40 -2.39 9.19
CA ASN A 60 0.24 -0.97 9.41
C ASN A 60 1.31 -0.15 8.70
N THR A 61 2.56 -0.62 8.69
CA THR A 61 3.65 0.10 8.03
C THR A 61 3.54 0.05 6.50
N VAL A 62 3.39 -1.15 5.93
CA VAL A 62 3.35 -1.36 4.48
C VAL A 62 2.09 -0.70 3.90
N VAL A 63 0.92 -0.99 4.46
CA VAL A 63 -0.35 -0.44 3.99
C VAL A 63 -0.37 1.09 4.10
N TYR A 64 0.19 1.67 5.17
CA TYR A 64 0.26 3.13 5.29
C TYR A 64 1.14 3.76 4.20
N ILE A 65 2.31 3.18 3.93
CA ILE A 65 3.23 3.68 2.88
C ILE A 65 2.57 3.58 1.51
N VAL A 66 1.96 2.43 1.20
CA VAL A 66 1.25 2.21 -0.06
C VAL A 66 0.07 3.18 -0.18
N ALA A 67 -0.72 3.37 0.89
CA ALA A 67 -1.86 4.28 0.88
C ALA A 67 -1.44 5.74 0.64
N GLU A 68 -0.36 6.22 1.27
CA GLU A 68 0.15 7.56 0.97
C GLU A 68 0.62 7.71 -0.47
N TYR A 69 1.29 6.69 -1.02
CA TYR A 69 1.76 6.71 -2.40
C TYR A 69 0.56 6.77 -3.36
N VAL A 70 -0.39 5.84 -3.21
CA VAL A 70 -1.57 5.75 -4.06
C VAL A 70 -2.42 7.02 -3.96
N ILE A 71 -2.66 7.56 -2.76
CA ILE A 71 -3.40 8.82 -2.60
C ILE A 71 -2.71 9.96 -3.36
N LYS A 72 -1.38 10.10 -3.25
CA LYS A 72 -0.63 11.15 -3.96
C LYS A 72 -0.72 10.99 -5.49
N GLU A 73 -0.62 9.76 -5.99
CA GLU A 73 -0.77 9.47 -7.41
C GLU A 73 -2.17 9.81 -7.91
N VAL A 74 -3.20 9.47 -7.14
CA VAL A 74 -4.60 9.78 -7.46
C VAL A 74 -4.88 11.30 -7.38
N GLU A 75 -4.35 12.00 -6.38
CA GLU A 75 -4.48 13.46 -6.25
C GLU A 75 -3.75 14.21 -7.40
N GLY A 76 -2.62 13.67 -7.86
CA GLY A 76 -1.85 14.22 -8.98
C GLY A 76 -2.53 14.05 -10.33
N GLN A 77 -3.41 13.05 -10.46
CA GLN A 77 -4.15 12.76 -11.68
C GLN A 77 -5.55 13.37 -11.59
N VAL A 78 -5.71 14.56 -12.19
CA VAL A 78 -6.97 15.31 -12.28
C VAL A 78 -8.07 14.44 -12.93
N LEU A 79 -8.81 13.71 -12.08
CA LEU A 79 -10.12 13.09 -12.26
C LEU A 79 -10.42 12.46 -13.63
N HIS A 80 -10.46 11.12 -13.64
CA HIS A 80 -11.56 10.23 -14.09
C HIS A 80 -10.95 8.93 -14.66
N HIS A 81 -10.95 7.88 -13.84
CA HIS A 81 -10.35 6.55 -14.08
C HIS A 81 -8.81 6.54 -14.05
N PHE A 82 -8.26 6.40 -12.84
CA PHE A 82 -6.87 6.02 -12.66
C PHE A 82 -6.77 4.48 -12.67
N HIS A 83 -5.78 3.95 -13.37
CA HIS A 83 -5.41 2.54 -13.32
C HIS A 83 -3.97 2.51 -12.84
N LEU A 84 -3.77 2.14 -11.58
CA LEU A 84 -2.46 1.88 -11.03
C LEU A 84 -2.23 0.38 -11.12
N ASP A 85 -1.11 -0.02 -11.73
CA ASP A 85 -0.68 -1.41 -11.74
C ASP A 85 -0.09 -1.74 -10.35
N PRO A 86 -0.66 -2.71 -9.61
CA PRO A 86 -0.13 -3.10 -8.31
C PRO A 86 1.34 -3.50 -8.35
N GLU A 87 1.79 -4.16 -9.43
CA GLU A 87 3.20 -4.56 -9.58
C GLU A 87 4.11 -3.33 -9.69
N GLU A 88 3.74 -2.35 -10.52
CA GLU A 88 4.52 -1.11 -10.71
C GLU A 88 4.61 -0.31 -9.42
N VAL A 89 3.50 -0.17 -8.68
CA VAL A 89 3.49 0.53 -7.37
C VAL A 89 4.42 -0.16 -6.37
N CYS A 90 4.38 -1.49 -6.31
CA CYS A 90 5.19 -2.24 -5.37
C CYS A 90 6.67 -2.31 -5.73
N GLU A 91 7.00 -2.29 -7.03
CA GLU A 91 8.37 -2.12 -7.53
C GLU A 91 8.92 -0.71 -7.23
N ASP A 92 8.11 0.33 -7.45
CA ASP A 92 8.48 1.73 -7.15
C ASP A 92 8.77 1.96 -5.66
N LEU A 93 8.06 1.23 -4.80
CA LEU A 93 8.22 1.28 -3.35
C LEU A 93 9.31 0.32 -2.83
N ASP A 94 10.01 -0.41 -3.69
CA ASP A 94 11.07 -1.38 -3.34
C ASP A 94 10.54 -2.48 -2.38
N PHE A 95 9.24 -2.81 -2.51
CA PHE A 95 8.58 -3.91 -1.80
C PHE A 95 8.58 -5.20 -2.63
N CYS A 96 8.53 -5.04 -3.96
CA CYS A 96 8.90 -6.00 -4.99
C CYS A 96 10.10 -5.39 -5.75
#